data_AF-A0A060C913-F1
#
_entry.id   AF-A0A060C913-F1
#
_cell.length_a   1.000
_cell.length_b   1.000
_cell.length_c   1.000
_cell.angle_alpha   90.00
_cell.angle_beta   90.00
_cell.angle_gamma   90.00
#
_symmetry.space_group_name_H-M   'P 1'
#
loop_
_entity.id
_entity.type
_entity.pdbx_description
1 polymer ?
#
loop_
_entity_poly.entity_id
_entity_poly.type
_entity_poly.pdbx_seq_one_letter_code
_entity_poly.pdbx_strand_id
1 'polypeptide(L)'
;MKTRFLFFSLAMTSASILHAALDVENLRCEYLSDPLGIDETRPRLSWTVESAERGEKQTAWQVIVSSTAEGLAADRGDLWDSGKVAGDATCQIVYDGAPLGSRAVCHWKARAWG
;
A
#
# COMPACT_ATOMS: atom_id res chain seq x y z
N MET A 1 61.67 2.84 -9.86
CA MET A 1 60.34 3.27 -9.37
C MET A 1 59.30 2.21 -9.70
N LYS A 2 58.54 1.70 -8.73
CA LYS A 2 57.30 0.91 -8.91
C LYS A 2 56.39 1.11 -7.68
N THR A 3 55.67 2.23 -7.65
CA THR A 3 54.75 2.56 -6.54
C THR A 3 53.46 1.76 -6.71
N ARG A 4 53.05 1.00 -5.68
CA ARG A 4 51.75 0.32 -5.64
C ARG A 4 50.79 1.12 -4.77
N PHE A 5 49.68 1.60 -5.36
CA PHE A 5 48.55 2.11 -4.59
C PHE A 5 47.62 0.95 -4.22
N LEU A 6 47.29 0.84 -2.93
CA LEU A 6 46.25 -0.04 -2.43
C LEU A 6 44.95 0.76 -2.35
N PHE A 7 43.99 0.47 -3.22
CA PHE A 7 42.63 1.00 -3.09
C PHE A 7 41.89 0.21 -2.01
N PHE A 8 41.53 0.88 -0.91
CA PHE A 8 40.74 0.30 0.16
C PHE A 8 39.25 0.61 -0.07
N SER A 9 38.52 -0.30 -0.71
CA SER A 9 37.09 -0.12 -0.98
C SER A 9 36.26 -0.30 0.30
N LEU A 10 35.78 0.82 0.87
CA LEU A 10 34.87 0.80 2.00
C LEU A 10 33.50 0.28 1.54
N ALA A 11 33.23 -1.00 1.77
CA ALA A 11 31.93 -1.60 1.50
C ALA A 11 30.90 -1.08 2.53
N MET A 12 30.07 -0.12 2.14
CA MET A 12 28.95 0.32 2.96
C MET A 12 27.85 -0.76 2.97
N THR A 13 27.88 -1.63 3.98
CA THR A 13 26.79 -2.55 4.27
C THR A 13 25.56 -1.76 4.70
N SER A 14 24.60 -1.59 3.79
CA SER A 14 23.33 -0.93 4.11
C SER A 14 22.57 -1.76 5.15
N ALA A 15 22.30 -1.17 6.31
CA ALA A 15 21.54 -1.82 7.37
C ALA A 15 20.04 -1.73 7.04
N SER A 16 19.43 -2.85 6.65
CA SER A 16 17.98 -2.94 6.44
C SER A 16 17.24 -2.76 7.77
N ILE A 17 16.65 -1.59 7.97
CA ILE A 17 15.72 -1.36 9.08
C ILE A 17 14.47 -2.22 8.82
N LEU A 18 14.18 -3.13 9.76
CA LEU A 18 12.91 -3.84 9.85
C LEU A 18 11.86 -2.85 10.38
N HIS A 19 11.25 -2.08 9.48
CA HIS A 19 10.04 -1.33 9.79
C HIS A 19 8.88 -2.30 10.03
N ALA A 20 8.03 -1.99 11.02
CA ALA A 20 6.89 -2.83 11.35
C ALA A 20 5.82 -2.79 10.24
N ALA A 21 4.88 -3.72 10.31
CA ALA A 21 3.58 -3.53 9.68
C ALA A 21 2.75 -2.63 10.60
N LEU A 22 2.18 -1.57 10.05
CA LEU A 22 1.22 -0.72 10.77
C LEU A 22 -0.17 -1.35 10.69
N ASP A 23 -0.94 -1.24 11.78
CA ASP A 23 -2.32 -1.68 11.79
C ASP A 23 -3.16 -0.72 10.93
N VAL A 24 -3.91 -1.27 9.97
CA VAL A 24 -4.67 -0.50 8.97
C VAL A 24 -6.15 -0.54 9.33
N GLU A 25 -6.70 0.61 9.67
CA GLU A 25 -8.03 0.77 10.24
C GLU A 25 -8.90 1.75 9.47
N ASN A 26 -10.20 1.81 9.79
CA ASN A 26 -11.17 2.76 9.21
C ASN A 26 -11.14 2.83 7.67
N LEU A 27 -11.08 1.69 6.99
CA LEU A 27 -11.12 1.61 5.51
C LEU A 27 -12.35 2.32 4.95
N ARG A 28 -12.15 3.24 4.00
CA ARG A 28 -13.24 4.00 3.34
C ARG A 28 -13.05 4.10 1.84
N CYS A 29 -14.16 4.08 1.12
CA CYS A 29 -14.26 4.36 -0.32
C CYS A 29 -15.16 5.59 -0.49
N GLU A 30 -14.71 6.61 -1.23
CA GLU A 30 -15.42 7.90 -1.36
C GLU A 30 -15.90 8.46 -0.01
N TYR A 31 -15.01 8.41 1.00
CA TYR A 31 -15.22 8.84 2.39
C TYR A 31 -16.26 8.03 3.21
N LEU A 32 -16.87 6.99 2.63
CA LEU A 32 -17.90 6.15 3.25
C LEU A 32 -17.35 4.77 3.67
N SER A 33 -17.93 4.18 4.71
CA SER A 33 -17.74 2.75 5.03
C SER A 33 -18.68 1.92 4.16
N ASP A 34 -18.15 0.86 3.55
CA ASP A 34 -18.89 -0.16 2.81
C ASP A 34 -20.01 0.37 1.86
N PRO A 35 -19.72 1.40 1.03
CA PRO A 35 -20.76 2.05 0.23
C PRO A 35 -21.30 1.16 -0.89
N LEU A 36 -22.60 1.31 -1.15
CA LEU A 36 -23.28 0.70 -2.30
C LEU A 36 -23.62 1.80 -3.32
N GLY A 37 -23.38 1.54 -4.60
CA GLY A 37 -23.73 2.47 -5.69
C GLY A 37 -22.78 3.66 -5.83
N ILE A 38 -21.46 3.42 -5.80
CA ILE A 38 -20.48 4.43 -6.21
C ILE A 38 -20.43 4.47 -7.74
N ASP A 39 -20.88 5.59 -8.33
CA ASP A 39 -20.84 5.84 -9.78
C ASP A 39 -19.50 6.43 -10.26
N GLU A 40 -18.59 6.79 -9.35
CA GLU A 40 -17.23 7.19 -9.72
C GLU A 40 -16.42 5.97 -10.21
N THR A 41 -15.92 6.06 -11.44
CA THR A 41 -15.15 5.04 -12.15
C THR A 41 -13.75 4.81 -11.58
N ARG A 42 -13.17 5.82 -10.91
CA ARG A 42 -11.86 5.75 -10.24
C ARG A 42 -11.98 6.24 -8.79
N PRO A 43 -12.68 5.48 -7.93
CA PRO A 43 -13.01 5.95 -6.59
C PRO A 43 -11.76 6.14 -5.72
N ARG A 44 -11.86 7.04 -4.75
CA ARG A 44 -10.79 7.37 -3.81
C ARG A 44 -10.90 6.50 -2.58
N LEU A 45 -9.80 5.84 -2.26
CA LEU A 45 -9.63 5.02 -1.08
C LEU A 45 -8.92 5.82 0.03
N SER A 46 -9.24 5.51 1.27
CA SER A 46 -8.55 6.05 2.44
C SER A 46 -8.62 5.10 3.64
N TRP A 47 -7.67 5.25 4.56
CA TRP A 47 -7.56 4.48 5.80
C TRP A 47 -6.91 5.33 6.91
N THR A 48 -6.98 4.85 8.15
CA THR A 48 -6.12 5.28 9.25
C THR A 48 -5.02 4.24 9.49
N VAL A 49 -3.90 4.67 10.06
CA VAL A 49 -2.87 3.76 10.57
C VAL A 49 -2.76 3.92 12.09
N GLU A 50 -2.65 2.80 12.80
CA GLU A 50 -2.38 2.75 14.24
C GLU A 50 -1.08 1.99 14.53
N SER A 51 -0.47 2.29 15.68
CA SER A 51 0.73 1.62 16.19
C SER A 51 0.82 1.78 17.71
N ALA A 52 1.49 0.82 18.36
CA ALA A 52 1.89 0.92 19.75
C ALA A 52 3.11 1.83 19.96
N GLU A 53 3.88 2.15 18.91
CA GLU A 53 5.10 2.96 19.00
C GLU A 53 4.85 4.46 18.78
N ARG A 54 5.36 5.28 19.70
CA ARG A 54 5.05 6.72 19.71
C ARG A 54 5.84 7.49 18.64
N GLY A 55 5.17 7.77 17.53
CA GLY A 55 5.72 8.59 16.44
C GLY A 55 6.23 7.78 15.25
N GLU A 56 5.94 6.49 15.20
CA GLU A 56 5.95 5.74 13.94
C GLU A 56 4.96 6.39 12.95
N LYS A 57 5.24 6.28 11.66
CA LYS A 57 4.41 6.83 10.59
C LYS A 57 4.54 5.96 9.35
N GLN A 58 3.52 5.93 8.50
CA GLN A 58 3.61 5.16 7.26
C GLN A 58 4.78 5.62 6.39
N THR A 59 5.68 4.73 5.96
CA THR A 59 6.69 5.01 4.92
C THR A 59 6.33 4.42 3.56
N ALA A 60 5.42 3.45 3.53
CA ALA A 60 4.93 2.81 2.32
C ALA A 60 3.56 2.16 2.52
N TRP A 61 2.85 1.94 1.41
CA TRP A 61 1.54 1.31 1.37
C TRP A 61 1.38 0.37 0.18
N GLN A 62 0.38 -0.50 0.23
CA GLN A 62 -0.09 -1.33 -0.88
C GLN A 62 -1.61 -1.43 -0.79
N VAL A 63 -2.31 -1.26 -1.91
CA VAL A 63 -3.75 -1.55 -2.04
C VAL A 63 -3.91 -2.78 -2.93
N ILE A 64 -4.78 -3.70 -2.50
CA ILE A 64 -5.22 -4.85 -3.29
C ILE A 64 -6.75 -4.76 -3.44
N VAL A 65 -7.25 -4.89 -4.67
CA VAL A 65 -8.68 -4.88 -5.03
C VAL A 65 -9.00 -6.12 -5.87
N SER A 66 -10.03 -6.86 -5.47
CA SER A 66 -10.50 -8.09 -6.12
C SER A 66 -11.99 -8.05 -6.41
N SER A 67 -12.42 -8.76 -7.45
CA SER A 67 -13.83 -9.02 -7.75
C SER A 67 -14.49 -10.02 -6.78
N THR A 68 -13.72 -10.66 -5.91
CA THR A 68 -14.21 -11.68 -4.95
C THR A 68 -13.56 -11.54 -3.58
N ALA A 69 -14.28 -11.93 -2.52
CA ALA A 69 -13.74 -11.95 -1.16
C ALA A 69 -12.63 -13.00 -1.03
N GLU A 70 -12.75 -14.13 -1.73
CA GLU A 70 -11.80 -15.24 -1.78
C GLU A 70 -10.54 -14.91 -2.59
N GLY A 71 -10.65 -14.04 -3.60
CA GLY A 71 -9.51 -13.43 -4.30
C GLY A 71 -8.73 -12.54 -3.35
N LEU A 72 -9.42 -11.61 -2.69
CA LEU A 72 -8.81 -10.68 -1.72
C LEU A 72 -8.18 -11.39 -0.53
N ALA A 73 -8.84 -12.41 0.04
CA ALA A 73 -8.33 -13.20 1.16
C ALA A 73 -7.02 -13.92 0.80
N ALA A 74 -6.85 -14.31 -0.47
CA ALA A 74 -5.66 -14.96 -1.00
C ALA A 74 -4.59 -13.99 -1.55
N ASP A 75 -4.62 -12.70 -1.18
CA ASP A 75 -3.71 -11.65 -1.67
C ASP A 75 -3.71 -11.50 -3.22
N ARG A 76 -4.82 -11.83 -3.91
CA ARG A 76 -4.93 -11.71 -5.38
C ARG A 76 -5.78 -10.49 -5.79
N GLY A 77 -5.11 -9.47 -6.31
CA GLY A 77 -5.75 -8.28 -6.87
C GLY A 77 -6.07 -8.42 -8.36
N ASP A 78 -7.15 -9.11 -8.73
CA ASP A 78 -7.57 -9.26 -10.13
C ASP A 78 -8.15 -7.98 -10.76
N LEU A 79 -8.61 -7.03 -9.93
CA LEU A 79 -8.99 -5.69 -10.37
C LEU A 79 -7.82 -4.71 -10.23
N TRP A 80 -7.11 -4.75 -9.10
CA TRP A 80 -5.91 -3.93 -8.87
C TRP A 80 -4.97 -4.54 -7.83
N ASP A 81 -3.67 -4.45 -8.06
CA ASP A 81 -2.65 -4.45 -7.00
C ASP A 81 -1.70 -3.29 -7.31
N SER A 82 -1.53 -2.36 -6.37
CA SER A 82 -0.60 -1.23 -6.54
C SER A 82 0.87 -1.64 -6.43
N GLY A 83 1.14 -2.85 -5.94
CA GLY A 83 2.44 -3.20 -5.35
C GLY A 83 2.75 -2.34 -4.12
N LYS A 84 3.97 -2.47 -3.58
CA LYS A 84 4.45 -1.62 -2.48
C LYS A 84 4.88 -0.25 -3.03
N VAL A 85 4.06 0.76 -2.81
CA VAL A 85 4.31 2.17 -3.15
C VAL A 85 4.95 2.87 -1.94
N ALA A 86 6.01 3.64 -2.16
CA ALA A 86 6.63 4.45 -1.10
C ALA A 86 5.86 5.77 -0.87
N GLY A 87 5.61 6.13 0.39
CA GLY A 87 4.93 7.35 0.80
C GLY A 87 4.08 7.22 2.07
N ASP A 88 3.85 8.35 2.75
CA ASP A 88 2.99 8.50 3.93
C ASP A 88 1.51 8.79 3.58
N ALA A 89 1.13 8.71 2.30
CA ALA A 89 -0.24 8.95 1.86
C ALA A 89 -1.21 7.84 2.32
N THR A 90 -2.24 8.22 3.08
CA THR A 90 -3.30 7.32 3.59
C THR A 90 -4.71 7.71 3.08
N CYS A 91 -4.81 8.73 2.23
CA CYS A 91 -6.08 9.30 1.78
C CYS A 91 -5.96 9.90 0.37
N GLN A 92 -7.08 10.00 -0.34
CA GLN A 92 -7.16 10.38 -1.76
C GLN A 92 -6.39 9.40 -2.68
N ILE A 93 -6.30 8.13 -2.29
CA ILE A 93 -5.66 7.10 -3.10
C ILE A 93 -6.65 6.71 -4.21
N VAL A 94 -6.52 7.40 -5.35
CA VAL A 94 -7.36 7.16 -6.54
C VAL A 94 -7.10 5.76 -7.07
N TYR A 95 -8.16 5.01 -7.30
CA TYR A 95 -8.10 3.71 -7.95
C TYR A 95 -7.47 3.79 -9.35
N ASP A 96 -6.47 2.93 -9.60
CA ASP A 96 -5.67 2.91 -10.83
C ASP A 96 -5.57 1.50 -11.45
N GLY A 97 -6.60 0.68 -11.21
CA GLY A 97 -6.71 -0.69 -11.71
C GLY A 97 -7.55 -0.83 -13.00
N ALA A 98 -8.00 -2.06 -13.26
CA ALA A 98 -8.87 -2.38 -14.39
C ALA A 98 -10.23 -1.62 -14.29
N PRO A 99 -10.82 -1.17 -15.41
CA PRO A 99 -12.07 -0.40 -15.38
C PRO A 99 -13.21 -1.10 -14.63
N LEU A 100 -13.82 -0.40 -13.67
CA LEU A 100 -14.91 -0.96 -12.86
C LEU A 100 -16.20 -1.06 -13.68
N GLY A 101 -16.83 -2.24 -13.65
CA GLY A 101 -18.09 -2.52 -14.36
C GLY A 101 -19.32 -2.00 -13.61
N SER A 102 -20.38 -1.65 -14.34
CA SER A 102 -21.67 -1.29 -13.72
C SER A 102 -22.21 -2.46 -12.89
N ARG A 103 -22.56 -2.18 -11.62
CA ARG A 103 -22.96 -3.17 -10.60
C ARG A 103 -21.88 -4.21 -10.22
N ALA A 104 -20.60 -3.95 -10.51
CA ALA A 104 -19.52 -4.78 -9.98
C ALA A 104 -19.42 -4.65 -8.46
N VAL A 105 -19.28 -5.78 -7.77
CA VAL A 105 -18.86 -5.81 -6.36
C VAL A 105 -17.33 -5.82 -6.34
N CYS A 106 -16.75 -4.92 -5.53
CA CYS A 106 -15.30 -4.80 -5.40
C CYS A 106 -14.92 -4.95 -3.92
N HIS A 107 -14.09 -5.93 -3.62
CA HIS A 107 -13.53 -6.14 -2.28
C HIS A 107 -12.11 -5.56 -2.28
N TRP A 108 -11.73 -4.81 -1.25
CA TRP A 108 -10.38 -4.24 -1.16
C TRP A 108 -9.81 -4.27 0.25
N LYS A 109 -8.49 -4.17 0.34
CA LYS A 109 -7.74 -3.94 1.58
C LYS A 109 -6.48 -3.13 1.30
N ALA A 110 -5.97 -2.47 2.33
CA ALA A 110 -4.65 -1.86 2.30
C ALA A 110 -3.69 -2.56 3.29
N ARG A 111 -2.39 -2.46 3.03
CA ARG A 111 -1.29 -2.83 3.93
C ARG A 111 -0.37 -1.63 4.06
N ALA A 112 0.01 -1.27 5.28
CA ALA A 112 0.93 -0.17 5.57
C ALA A 112 2.21 -0.69 6.23
N TRP A 113 3.31 0.04 6.02
CA TRP A 113 4.60 -0.16 6.68
C TRP A 113 5.06 1.14 7.32
N GLY A 114 5.77 1.05 8.45
CA GLY A 114 6.58 2.14 9.04
C GLY A 114 7.99 2.67 8.46
#